data_AF-A0A954LUG7-F1
#
_entry.id   AF-A0A954LUG7-F1
#
_cell.length_a   1.000
_cell.length_b   1.000
_cell.length_c   1.000
_cell.angle_alpha   90.00
_cell.angle_beta   90.00
_cell.angle_gamma   90.00
#
_symmetry.space_group_name_H-M   'P 1'
#
loop_
_entity.id
_entity.type
_entity.pdbx_description
1 polymer ?
#
loop_
_entity_poly.entity_id
_entity_poly.type
_entity_poly.pdbx_seq_one_letter_code
_entity_poly.pdbx_strand_id
1 'polypeptide(L)'
;MKLYPYEAFEHPERDRHYHFPPTPPDDPLDRRKPSGVIVTRPADICCVEQVRRKVARKHDLGEPEAVDVFLWSTKLPIQPYLTKLGGVPHREADKPWPRNQNGKPYTFVAQFCFLDSKDISPENLPDDVLLVFFENDHSHWGLKESDLHLEWSSRNLNNPVSEKDIPAPSFTVPQLSGAILRYQEYPESLEAFDREGHDQPYRFPVTQSTKIGPMTFFVQGDRRQKKDAPRLLCALNSLGLAYRRPQEWPFVDLKQLPEDARKRRDYSNWGQWRMMFADVGCMYFFLSRDGEVTAYGDSH
;
A
#
# COMPACT_ATOMS: atom_id res chain seq x y z
N MET A 1 13.31 19.28 -9.65
CA MET A 1 13.19 17.85 -9.29
C MET A 1 14.58 17.24 -9.34
N LYS A 2 15.14 16.79 -8.21
CA LYS A 2 16.45 16.14 -8.20
C LYS A 2 16.22 14.71 -8.71
N LEU A 3 16.66 14.39 -9.92
CA LEU A 3 16.58 13.03 -10.44
C LEU A 3 17.51 12.14 -9.61
N TYR A 4 16.99 11.06 -9.04
CA TYR A 4 17.83 10.03 -8.46
C TYR A 4 18.55 9.32 -9.61
N PRO A 5 19.89 9.38 -9.70
CA PRO A 5 20.61 8.59 -10.70
C PRO A 5 20.45 7.10 -10.38
N TYR A 6 20.59 6.22 -11.38
CA TYR A 6 20.41 4.77 -11.20
C TYR A 6 21.36 4.22 -10.14
N GLU A 7 22.59 4.73 -10.16
CA GLU A 7 23.69 4.39 -9.28
C GLU A 7 23.37 4.70 -7.80
N ALA A 8 22.41 5.59 -7.53
CA ALA A 8 21.94 5.85 -6.16
C ALA A 8 21.17 4.66 -5.54
N PHE A 9 20.72 3.72 -6.36
CA PHE A 9 20.03 2.50 -5.94
C PHE A 9 20.92 1.27 -5.97
N GLU A 10 22.17 1.41 -6.41
CA GLU A 10 23.17 0.35 -6.34
C GLU A 10 23.70 0.21 -4.92
N HIS A 11 24.16 -1.00 -4.60
CA HIS A 11 24.62 -1.38 -3.28
C HIS A 11 25.99 -2.05 -3.34
N PRO A 12 27.06 -1.31 -3.70
CA PRO A 12 28.40 -1.88 -3.85
C PRO A 12 28.94 -2.50 -2.55
N GLU A 13 28.38 -2.12 -1.40
CA GLU A 13 28.77 -2.63 -0.08
C GLU A 13 27.94 -3.83 0.41
N ARG A 14 26.86 -4.23 -0.28
CA ARG A 14 25.99 -5.34 0.20
C ARG A 14 26.73 -6.67 0.29
N ASP A 15 27.80 -6.87 -0.48
CA ASP A 15 28.68 -8.04 -0.37
C ASP A 15 29.47 -8.09 0.95
N ARG A 16 29.48 -7.01 1.75
CA ARG A 16 30.30 -6.89 2.98
C ARG A 16 29.50 -6.97 4.29
N HIS A 17 28.17 -6.84 4.26
CA HIS A 17 27.39 -6.51 5.46
C HIS A 17 26.17 -7.41 5.76
N TYR A 18 25.95 -8.48 5.00
CA TYR A 18 24.92 -9.46 5.32
C TYR A 18 25.54 -10.78 5.81
N HIS A 19 24.86 -11.47 6.73
CA HIS A 19 25.17 -12.84 7.16
C HIS A 19 25.02 -13.90 6.04
N PHE A 20 24.85 -13.46 4.79
CA PHE A 20 24.75 -14.34 3.63
C PHE A 20 26.08 -14.30 2.88
N PRO A 21 26.60 -15.46 2.42
CA PRO A 21 27.80 -15.50 1.62
C PRO A 21 27.66 -14.64 0.35
N PRO A 22 28.78 -14.14 -0.21
CA PRO A 22 28.77 -13.45 -1.50
C PRO A 22 28.18 -14.36 -2.57
N THR A 23 27.56 -13.76 -3.59
CA THR A 23 26.97 -14.51 -4.69
C THR A 23 28.07 -15.29 -5.45
N PRO A 24 27.92 -16.60 -5.71
CA PRO A 24 28.90 -17.36 -6.51
C PRO A 24 29.11 -16.73 -7.90
N PRO A 25 30.27 -16.92 -8.54
CA PRO A 25 30.55 -16.34 -9.87
C PRO A 25 29.53 -16.70 -10.97
N ASP A 26 28.86 -17.85 -10.83
CA ASP A 26 27.88 -18.37 -11.80
C ASP A 26 26.42 -18.11 -11.38
N ASP A 27 26.18 -17.45 -10.26
CA ASP A 27 24.82 -17.13 -9.82
C ASP A 27 24.35 -15.84 -10.54
N PRO A 28 23.21 -15.88 -11.25
CA PRO A 28 22.71 -14.72 -11.98
C PRO A 28 22.41 -13.52 -11.07
N LEU A 29 22.24 -13.71 -9.76
CA LEU A 29 21.95 -12.66 -8.79
C LEU A 29 23.16 -11.73 -8.54
N ASP A 30 23.05 -10.48 -8.97
CA ASP A 30 24.01 -9.42 -8.63
C ASP A 30 23.43 -8.52 -7.52
N ARG A 31 23.83 -8.76 -6.27
CA ARG A 31 23.37 -8.01 -5.09
C ARG A 31 23.79 -6.54 -5.07
N ARG A 32 24.67 -6.12 -5.98
CA ARG A 32 25.08 -4.72 -6.15
C ARG A 32 24.06 -3.96 -6.99
N LYS A 33 23.27 -4.65 -7.82
CA LYS A 33 22.18 -4.03 -8.58
C LYS A 33 21.07 -3.54 -7.65
N PRO A 34 20.20 -2.62 -8.13
CA PRO A 34 19.00 -2.25 -7.40
C PRO A 34 18.15 -3.49 -7.07
N SER A 35 17.70 -3.56 -5.84
CA SER A 35 16.83 -4.61 -5.32
C SER A 35 15.37 -4.17 -5.43
N GLY A 36 14.45 -5.12 -5.62
CA GLY A 36 13.02 -4.87 -5.58
C GLY A 36 12.59 -4.25 -4.25
N VAL A 37 11.81 -3.18 -4.31
CA VAL A 37 11.40 -2.41 -3.12
C VAL A 37 9.90 -2.44 -2.92
N ILE A 38 9.48 -2.41 -1.65
CA ILE A 38 8.10 -2.05 -1.29
C ILE A 38 7.97 -0.55 -1.53
N VAL A 39 6.98 -0.15 -2.33
CA VAL A 39 6.81 1.26 -2.69
C VAL A 39 6.02 1.95 -1.59
N THR A 40 6.72 2.82 -0.86
CA THR A 40 6.13 3.70 0.17
C THR A 40 6.53 5.16 -0.01
N ARG A 41 7.51 5.44 -0.88
CA ARG A 41 8.15 6.76 -1.07
C ARG A 41 8.39 7.06 -2.54
N PRO A 42 8.57 8.34 -2.92
CA PRO A 42 8.96 8.74 -4.27
C PRO A 42 10.23 8.07 -4.79
N ALA A 43 11.24 7.85 -3.93
CA ALA A 43 12.49 7.19 -4.31
C ALA A 43 12.28 5.72 -4.71
N ASP A 44 11.29 5.05 -4.12
CA ASP A 44 10.99 3.65 -4.41
C ASP A 44 10.41 3.52 -5.83
N ILE A 45 9.51 4.44 -6.23
CA ILE A 45 9.01 4.56 -7.61
C ILE A 45 10.17 4.81 -8.59
N CYS A 46 11.07 5.72 -8.25
CA CYS A 46 12.23 6.04 -9.10
C CYS A 46 13.11 4.80 -9.33
N CYS A 47 13.34 4.00 -8.29
CA CYS A 47 14.08 2.74 -8.39
C CYS A 47 13.40 1.79 -9.38
N VAL A 48 12.11 1.50 -9.15
CA VAL A 48 11.34 0.55 -9.98
C VAL A 48 11.29 1.00 -11.45
N GLU A 49 10.99 2.27 -11.71
CA GLU A 49 10.93 2.81 -13.08
C GLU A 49 12.25 2.73 -13.83
N GLN A 50 13.36 3.05 -13.17
CA GLN A 50 14.65 3.02 -13.85
C GLN A 50 15.10 1.60 -14.16
N VAL A 51 14.80 0.64 -13.28
CA VAL A 51 15.04 -0.78 -13.55
C VAL A 51 14.17 -1.24 -14.72
N ARG A 52 12.85 -1.00 -14.70
CA ARG A 52 11.94 -1.33 -15.81
C ARG A 52 12.41 -0.78 -17.14
N ARG A 53 12.80 0.51 -17.21
CA ARG A 53 13.32 1.13 -18.43
C ARG A 53 14.61 0.48 -18.94
N LYS A 54 15.47 -0.02 -18.04
CA LYS A 54 16.68 -0.76 -18.45
C LYS A 54 16.34 -2.14 -18.97
N VAL A 55 15.45 -2.88 -18.29
CA VAL A 55 15.01 -4.22 -18.70
C VAL A 55 14.25 -4.18 -20.03
N ALA A 56 13.35 -3.22 -20.22
CA ALA A 56 12.56 -3.01 -21.45
C ALA A 56 13.41 -2.72 -22.71
N ARG A 57 14.69 -2.36 -22.56
CA ARG A 57 15.61 -2.19 -23.70
C ARG A 57 16.15 -3.52 -24.24
N LYS A 58 16.01 -4.59 -23.46
CA LYS A 58 16.59 -5.90 -23.75
C LYS A 58 15.54 -7.00 -23.87
N HIS A 59 14.42 -6.85 -23.17
CA HIS A 59 13.35 -7.84 -23.07
C HIS A 59 12.01 -7.17 -23.33
N ASP A 60 11.08 -7.95 -23.88
CA ASP A 60 9.67 -7.59 -23.91
C ASP A 60 9.11 -7.72 -22.49
N LEU A 61 8.38 -6.70 -22.03
CA LEU A 61 7.73 -6.70 -20.71
C LEU A 61 6.27 -7.17 -20.80
N GLY A 62 5.77 -7.47 -22.00
CA GLY A 62 4.38 -7.84 -22.23
C GLY A 62 3.43 -6.65 -22.09
N GLU A 63 2.14 -6.97 -22.01
CA GLU A 63 1.08 -5.95 -21.96
C GLU A 63 1.08 -5.21 -20.61
N PRO A 64 1.08 -3.86 -20.62
CA PRO A 64 1.03 -3.08 -19.40
C PRO A 64 -0.39 -3.06 -18.80
N GLU A 65 -0.48 -3.19 -17.48
CA GLU A 65 -1.70 -2.98 -16.71
C GLU A 65 -1.64 -1.65 -15.94
N ALA A 66 -2.64 -0.80 -16.15
CA ALA A 66 -2.74 0.48 -15.46
C ALA A 66 -3.18 0.31 -14.00
N VAL A 67 -2.46 0.97 -13.09
CA VAL A 67 -2.77 1.03 -11.66
C VAL A 67 -2.61 2.46 -11.13
N ASP A 68 -3.30 2.79 -10.05
CA ASP A 68 -3.14 4.05 -9.33
C ASP A 68 -2.46 3.81 -7.99
N VAL A 69 -1.16 4.13 -7.92
CA VAL A 69 -0.35 3.99 -6.70
C VAL A 69 -0.46 5.26 -5.86
N PHE A 70 -0.62 5.11 -4.55
CA PHE A 70 -0.69 6.22 -3.61
C PHE A 70 0.64 6.42 -2.90
N LEU A 71 1.26 7.57 -3.13
CA LEU A 71 2.33 8.09 -2.30
C LEU A 71 1.71 8.99 -1.22
N TRP A 72 2.25 8.96 -0.02
CA TRP A 72 1.64 9.70 1.09
C TRP A 72 2.14 11.14 1.18
N SER A 73 1.27 12.01 1.66
CA SER A 73 1.46 13.44 1.89
C SER A 73 1.01 13.79 3.31
N THR A 74 1.74 14.70 3.95
CA THR A 74 1.40 15.21 5.29
C THR A 74 0.35 16.31 5.29
N LYS A 75 0.10 16.94 4.13
CA LYS A 75 -1.02 17.85 3.93
C LYS A 75 -2.36 17.12 4.01
N LEU A 76 -3.40 17.84 4.41
CA LEU A 76 -4.78 17.37 4.32
C LEU A 76 -5.20 17.16 2.86
N PRO A 77 -6.13 16.23 2.59
CA PRO A 77 -6.64 16.04 1.24
C PRO A 77 -7.43 17.29 0.81
N ILE A 78 -7.30 17.68 -0.46
CA ILE A 78 -7.99 18.84 -1.03
C ILE A 78 -9.52 18.69 -1.06
N GLN A 79 -10.00 17.45 -0.98
CA GLN A 79 -11.41 17.07 -0.89
C GLN A 79 -11.54 15.95 0.16
N PRO A 80 -12.59 15.96 1.00
CA PRO A 80 -12.72 15.03 2.11
C PRO A 80 -12.85 13.57 1.67
N TYR A 81 -13.38 13.31 0.48
CA TYR A 81 -13.59 11.97 -0.06
C TYR A 81 -12.33 11.31 -0.64
N LEU A 82 -11.23 12.03 -0.84
CA LEU A 82 -10.03 11.47 -1.46
C LEU A 82 -9.35 10.42 -0.58
N THR A 83 -8.61 9.52 -1.24
CA THR A 83 -7.85 8.45 -0.58
C THR A 83 -6.94 9.01 0.51
N LYS A 84 -7.02 8.44 1.72
CA LYS A 84 -6.26 8.88 2.89
C LYS A 84 -6.16 7.80 3.96
N LEU A 85 -5.22 7.97 4.87
CA LEU A 85 -5.12 7.24 6.13
C LEU A 85 -5.63 8.12 7.27
N GLY A 86 -6.39 7.54 8.19
CA GLY A 86 -6.89 8.18 9.40
C GLY A 86 -7.66 9.49 9.18
N GLY A 87 -7.85 10.24 10.27
CA GLY A 87 -8.59 11.50 10.27
C GLY A 87 -10.11 11.31 10.23
N VAL A 88 -10.82 12.27 9.63
CA VAL A 88 -12.29 12.24 9.52
C VAL A 88 -12.71 11.41 8.29
N PRO A 89 -13.39 10.26 8.42
CA PRO A 89 -13.85 9.50 7.26
C PRO A 89 -14.90 10.29 6.46
N HIS A 90 -14.92 10.10 5.14
CA HIS A 90 -15.99 10.66 4.30
C HIS A 90 -17.26 9.82 4.44
N ARG A 91 -18.04 10.09 5.48
CA ARG A 91 -19.17 9.26 5.93
C ARG A 91 -20.34 10.12 6.41
N GLU A 92 -21.57 9.64 6.26
CA GLU A 92 -22.76 10.27 6.86
C GLU A 92 -22.70 10.21 8.40
N ALA A 93 -23.05 11.32 9.05
CA ALA A 93 -23.09 11.47 10.50
C ALA A 93 -24.23 10.65 11.13
N ASP A 94 -25.36 10.51 10.42
CA ASP A 94 -26.57 9.86 10.93
C ASP A 94 -26.45 8.31 10.95
N LYS A 95 -25.42 7.76 10.30
CA LYS A 95 -25.15 6.32 10.34
C LYS A 95 -24.52 5.95 11.69
N PRO A 96 -25.02 4.91 12.41
CA PRO A 96 -24.40 4.44 13.65
C PRO A 96 -22.93 4.08 13.43
N TRP A 97 -22.03 4.51 14.32
CA TRP A 97 -20.61 4.15 14.22
C TRP A 97 -20.43 2.62 14.34
N PRO A 98 -19.59 1.97 13.51
CA PRO A 98 -19.35 0.54 13.60
C PRO A 98 -18.77 0.14 14.97
N ARG A 99 -19.34 -0.90 15.57
CA ARG A 99 -18.99 -1.39 16.92
C ARG A 99 -18.83 -2.89 16.93
N ASN A 100 -17.91 -3.39 17.77
CA ASN A 100 -17.66 -4.82 17.89
C ASN A 100 -18.73 -5.49 18.75
N GLN A 101 -18.62 -6.80 18.95
CA GLN A 101 -19.57 -7.57 19.77
C GLN A 101 -19.66 -7.08 21.22
N ASN A 102 -18.63 -6.39 21.72
CA ASN A 102 -18.59 -5.79 23.06
C ASN A 102 -19.04 -4.31 23.07
N GLY A 103 -19.55 -3.78 21.96
CA GLY A 103 -19.99 -2.40 21.82
C GLY A 103 -18.86 -1.36 21.70
N LYS A 104 -17.59 -1.79 21.63
CA LYS A 104 -16.44 -0.90 21.45
C LYS A 104 -16.42 -0.38 19.99
N PRO A 105 -16.24 0.93 19.76
CA PRO A 105 -16.17 1.47 18.41
C PRO A 105 -14.92 0.98 17.68
N TYR A 106 -15.06 0.74 16.37
CA TYR A 106 -13.92 0.49 15.49
C TYR A 106 -13.15 1.79 15.25
N THR A 107 -11.86 1.65 14.93
CA THR A 107 -10.99 2.75 14.52
C THR A 107 -11.02 2.88 13.01
N PHE A 108 -11.26 4.09 12.50
CA PHE A 108 -11.11 4.38 11.07
C PHE A 108 -9.62 4.34 10.67
N VAL A 109 -9.28 3.53 9.68
CA VAL A 109 -7.89 3.30 9.26
C VAL A 109 -7.59 3.97 7.93
N ALA A 110 -8.42 3.74 6.92
CA ALA A 110 -8.16 4.23 5.57
C ALA A 110 -9.47 4.39 4.80
N GLN A 111 -9.42 5.21 3.75
CA GLN A 111 -10.43 5.19 2.70
C GLN A 111 -9.77 5.21 1.32
N PHE A 112 -10.44 4.60 0.35
CA PHE A 112 -10.06 4.61 -1.06
C PHE A 112 -11.15 5.31 -1.88
N CYS A 113 -10.76 6.34 -2.63
CA CYS A 113 -11.64 7.00 -3.59
C CYS A 113 -11.42 6.43 -4.99
N PHE A 114 -12.48 5.93 -5.61
CA PHE A 114 -12.41 5.33 -6.95
C PHE A 114 -12.75 6.31 -8.07
N LEU A 115 -13.12 7.56 -7.74
CA LEU A 115 -13.53 8.57 -8.73
C LEU A 115 -12.45 8.89 -9.76
N ASP A 116 -11.18 8.98 -9.32
CA ASP A 116 -10.03 9.28 -10.18
C ASP A 116 -9.47 8.02 -10.86
N SER A 117 -10.02 6.85 -10.53
CA SER A 117 -9.59 5.53 -11.00
C SER A 117 -10.71 4.78 -11.74
N LYS A 118 -11.77 5.46 -12.17
CA LYS A 118 -12.96 4.83 -12.80
C LYS A 118 -12.62 4.01 -14.04
N ASP A 119 -11.62 4.45 -14.79
CA ASP A 119 -11.18 3.79 -16.02
C ASP A 119 -10.45 2.46 -15.79
N ILE A 120 -9.91 2.24 -14.58
CA ILE A 120 -9.24 0.99 -14.19
C ILE A 120 -10.03 0.17 -13.15
N SER A 121 -11.05 0.78 -12.55
CA SER A 121 -11.90 0.15 -11.55
C SER A 121 -13.00 -0.70 -12.20
N PRO A 122 -13.53 -1.71 -11.49
CA PRO A 122 -14.75 -2.39 -11.93
C PRO A 122 -15.93 -1.41 -12.10
N GLU A 123 -16.85 -1.69 -13.04
CA GLU A 123 -18.04 -0.85 -13.22
C GLU A 123 -19.10 -1.08 -12.13
N ASN A 124 -19.07 -2.25 -11.47
CA ASN A 124 -20.05 -2.69 -10.47
C ASN A 124 -19.69 -2.26 -9.03
N LEU A 125 -19.04 -1.12 -8.85
CA LEU A 125 -18.79 -0.59 -7.51
C LEU A 125 -20.11 -0.15 -6.85
N PRO A 126 -20.37 -0.52 -5.59
CA PRO A 126 -21.56 -0.06 -4.89
C PRO A 126 -21.61 1.47 -4.69
N ASP A 127 -20.46 2.13 -4.54
CA ASP A 127 -20.38 3.58 -4.40
C ASP A 127 -18.97 4.13 -4.73
N ASP A 128 -18.75 5.42 -4.51
CA ASP A 128 -17.52 6.13 -4.90
C ASP A 128 -16.31 5.90 -3.97
N VAL A 129 -16.55 5.64 -2.68
CA VAL A 129 -15.52 5.59 -1.63
C VAL A 129 -15.68 4.36 -0.76
N LEU A 130 -14.62 3.55 -0.64
CA LEU A 130 -14.55 2.46 0.33
C LEU A 130 -13.89 2.94 1.63
N LEU A 131 -14.57 2.81 2.75
CA LEU A 131 -14.08 3.10 4.10
C LEU A 131 -13.65 1.80 4.80
N VAL A 132 -12.51 1.84 5.48
CA VAL A 132 -11.92 0.69 6.17
C VAL A 132 -11.78 1.01 7.66
N PHE A 133 -12.42 0.19 8.49
CA PHE A 133 -12.41 0.29 9.94
C PHE A 133 -11.86 -0.98 10.58
N PHE A 134 -11.01 -0.84 11.60
CA PHE A 134 -10.42 -1.96 12.33
C PHE A 134 -10.94 -1.99 13.76
N GLU A 135 -11.22 -3.17 14.29
CA GLU A 135 -11.58 -3.34 15.70
C GLU A 135 -10.42 -2.91 16.63
N ASN A 136 -9.20 -3.34 16.30
CA ASN A 136 -7.99 -3.05 17.05
C ASN A 136 -6.74 -3.06 16.14
N ASP A 137 -5.58 -2.79 16.72
CA ASP A 137 -4.29 -2.71 16.01
C ASP A 137 -3.77 -4.06 15.51
N HIS A 138 -4.37 -5.17 15.93
CA HIS A 138 -4.11 -6.53 15.47
C HIS A 138 -5.14 -7.05 14.47
N SER A 139 -6.15 -6.26 14.10
CA SER A 139 -7.21 -6.66 13.15
C SER A 139 -6.70 -7.09 11.77
N HIS A 140 -5.43 -6.84 11.43
CA HIS A 140 -4.82 -7.31 10.19
C HIS A 140 -4.33 -8.76 10.25
N TRP A 141 -4.25 -9.35 11.46
CA TRP A 141 -3.68 -10.67 11.70
C TRP A 141 -4.77 -11.74 11.78
N GLY A 142 -4.74 -12.73 10.89
CA GLY A 142 -5.68 -13.86 10.94
C GLY A 142 -7.15 -13.46 10.80
N LEU A 143 -7.42 -12.53 9.86
CA LEU A 143 -8.71 -11.87 9.63
C LEU A 143 -9.92 -12.78 9.85
N LYS A 144 -10.65 -12.50 10.92
CA LYS A 144 -12.04 -12.93 11.11
C LYS A 144 -12.96 -11.85 10.55
N GLU A 145 -14.17 -12.24 10.18
CA GLU A 145 -15.20 -11.32 9.71
C GLU A 145 -15.48 -10.19 10.72
N SER A 146 -15.31 -10.45 12.01
CA SER A 146 -15.44 -9.45 13.08
C SER A 146 -14.28 -8.47 13.17
N ASP A 147 -13.10 -8.75 12.62
CA ASP A 147 -11.92 -7.93 12.93
C ASP A 147 -11.95 -6.58 12.19
N LEU A 148 -12.75 -6.50 11.12
CA LEU A 148 -12.76 -5.40 10.18
C LEU A 148 -14.19 -5.08 9.72
N HIS A 149 -14.47 -3.79 9.55
CA HIS A 149 -15.73 -3.31 8.99
C HIS A 149 -15.45 -2.50 7.73
N LEU A 150 -16.12 -2.86 6.64
CA LEU A 150 -16.05 -2.17 5.35
C LEU A 150 -17.37 -1.46 5.10
N GLU A 151 -17.28 -0.21 4.68
CA GLU A 151 -18.46 0.59 4.35
C GLU A 151 -18.25 1.34 3.05
N TRP A 152 -19.24 1.31 2.17
CA TRP A 152 -19.30 2.17 1.00
C TRP A 152 -19.93 3.52 1.35
N SER A 153 -19.38 4.59 0.78
CA SER A 153 -19.84 5.95 0.98
C SER A 153 -19.84 6.73 -0.33
N SER A 154 -20.87 7.57 -0.50
CA SER A 154 -21.03 8.41 -1.67
C SER A 154 -20.18 9.66 -1.58
N ARG A 155 -19.70 10.14 -2.73
CA ARG A 155 -19.09 11.47 -2.84
C ARG A 155 -20.02 12.55 -2.31
N ASN A 156 -21.33 12.40 -2.54
CA ASN A 156 -22.34 13.40 -2.19
C ASN A 156 -23.02 13.02 -0.87
N LEU A 157 -22.42 13.43 0.25
CA LEU A 157 -23.01 13.26 1.57
C LEU A 157 -24.03 14.37 1.86
N ASN A 158 -25.11 14.02 2.54
CA ASN A 158 -26.12 14.97 2.99
C ASN A 158 -25.71 15.63 4.30
N ASN A 159 -25.19 14.83 5.23
CA ASN A 159 -24.79 15.26 6.56
C ASN A 159 -23.42 14.65 6.91
N PRO A 160 -22.30 15.23 6.42
CA PRO A 160 -20.97 14.68 6.67
C PRO A 160 -20.64 14.62 8.17
N VAL A 161 -20.05 13.51 8.61
CA VAL A 161 -19.53 13.35 9.97
C VAL A 161 -18.45 14.40 10.26
N SER A 162 -18.49 14.99 11.45
CA SER A 162 -17.46 15.92 11.91
C SER A 162 -16.45 15.22 12.84
N GLU A 163 -15.30 15.86 13.08
CA GLU A 163 -14.29 15.34 14.02
C GLU A 163 -14.84 15.10 15.43
N LYS A 164 -15.85 15.87 15.85
CA LYS A 164 -16.48 15.76 17.18
C LYS A 164 -17.38 14.53 17.31
N ASP A 165 -17.85 14.00 16.19
CA ASP A 165 -18.75 12.85 16.14
C ASP A 165 -17.99 11.53 16.06
N ILE A 166 -16.67 11.59 15.88
CA ILE A 166 -15.80 10.42 15.78
C ILE A 166 -15.44 9.93 17.19
N PRO A 167 -15.72 8.67 17.53
CA PRO A 167 -15.24 8.07 18.77
C PRO A 167 -13.72 8.08 18.83
N ALA A 168 -13.16 8.22 20.04
CA ALA A 168 -11.71 8.12 20.23
C ALA A 168 -11.17 6.80 19.66
N PRO A 169 -10.10 6.83 18.84
CA PRO A 169 -9.57 5.63 18.22
C PRO A 169 -8.94 4.72 19.28
N SER A 170 -9.03 3.40 19.06
CA SER A 170 -8.44 2.39 19.94
C SER A 170 -6.91 2.28 19.80
N PHE A 171 -6.33 2.87 18.76
CA PHE A 171 -4.89 2.96 18.50
C PHE A 171 -4.59 4.14 17.56
N THR A 172 -3.32 4.55 17.48
CA THR A 172 -2.92 5.68 16.64
C THR A 172 -2.85 5.30 15.15
N VAL A 173 -3.57 6.00 14.28
CA VAL A 173 -3.47 5.86 12.82
C VAL A 173 -2.76 7.08 12.22
N PRO A 174 -1.82 6.92 11.26
CA PRO A 174 -1.27 8.04 10.51
C PRO A 174 -2.39 8.88 9.87
N GLN A 175 -2.31 10.20 9.96
CA GLN A 175 -3.20 11.10 9.22
C GLN A 175 -2.46 11.61 7.99
N LEU A 176 -2.67 10.94 6.85
CA LEU A 176 -1.93 11.20 5.61
C LEU A 176 -2.88 11.20 4.42
N SER A 177 -2.72 12.14 3.50
CA SER A 177 -3.45 12.13 2.23
C SER A 177 -2.69 11.35 1.16
N GLY A 178 -3.42 10.67 0.29
CA GLY A 178 -2.86 9.99 -0.88
C GLY A 178 -2.63 10.98 -2.02
N ALA A 179 -1.40 11.08 -2.48
CA ALA A 179 -1.03 11.64 -3.77
C ALA A 179 -1.00 10.51 -4.80
N ILE A 180 -1.94 10.56 -5.75
CA ILE A 180 -2.11 9.54 -6.77
C ILE A 180 -1.02 9.65 -7.85
N LEU A 181 -0.47 8.50 -8.22
CA LEU A 181 0.41 8.33 -9.37
C LEU A 181 -0.14 7.22 -10.26
N ARG A 182 -0.63 7.59 -11.44
CA ARG A 182 -0.97 6.63 -12.48
C ARG A 182 0.30 5.95 -12.98
N TYR A 183 0.29 4.63 -12.94
CA TYR A 183 1.45 3.78 -13.14
C TYR A 183 1.09 2.59 -14.04
N GLN A 184 2.07 2.01 -14.72
CA GLN A 184 1.89 0.79 -15.50
C GLN A 184 2.63 -0.34 -14.79
N GLU A 185 2.03 -1.51 -14.66
CA GLU A 185 2.65 -2.73 -14.16
C GLU A 185 2.71 -3.77 -15.27
N TYR A 186 3.59 -4.75 -15.15
CA TYR A 186 3.91 -5.69 -16.23
C TYR A 186 3.85 -7.13 -15.71
N PRO A 187 2.66 -7.68 -15.41
CA PRO A 187 2.54 -8.91 -14.61
C PRO A 187 3.23 -10.14 -15.20
N GLU A 188 3.36 -10.19 -16.52
CA GLU A 188 3.94 -11.31 -17.27
C GLU A 188 5.48 -11.25 -17.38
N SER A 189 6.10 -10.19 -16.87
CA SER A 189 7.52 -9.90 -17.11
C SER A 189 8.50 -10.43 -16.06
N LEU A 190 8.06 -11.22 -15.08
CA LEU A 190 8.91 -11.71 -13.98
C LEU A 190 10.23 -12.32 -14.49
N GLU A 191 10.15 -13.20 -15.49
CA GLU A 191 11.32 -13.86 -16.05
C GLU A 191 12.35 -12.88 -16.63
N ALA A 192 11.89 -11.76 -17.22
CA ALA A 192 12.77 -10.74 -17.75
C ALA A 192 13.61 -10.07 -16.64
N PHE A 193 13.01 -9.83 -15.47
CA PHE A 193 13.73 -9.27 -14.32
C PHE A 193 14.63 -10.29 -13.64
N ASP A 194 14.22 -11.56 -13.58
CA ASP A 194 15.05 -12.67 -13.06
C ASP A 194 16.34 -12.82 -13.87
N ARG A 195 16.23 -12.80 -15.21
CA ARG A 195 17.39 -12.88 -16.13
C ARG A 195 18.35 -11.70 -15.98
N GLU A 196 17.86 -10.54 -15.56
CA GLU A 196 18.72 -9.37 -15.28
C GLU A 196 19.38 -9.44 -13.91
N GLY A 197 19.11 -10.48 -13.10
CA GLY A 197 19.91 -10.76 -11.91
C GLY A 197 19.70 -9.80 -10.75
N HIS A 198 18.50 -9.23 -10.64
CA HIS A 198 18.19 -8.33 -9.53
C HIS A 198 17.84 -9.12 -8.25
N ASP A 199 18.10 -8.53 -7.09
CA ASP A 199 17.58 -9.03 -5.80
C ASP A 199 16.09 -8.69 -5.69
N GLN A 200 15.28 -9.61 -5.17
CA GLN A 200 13.80 -9.50 -5.11
C GLN A 200 13.16 -9.05 -6.42
N PRO A 201 13.51 -9.70 -7.55
CA PRO A 201 13.14 -9.25 -8.90
C PRO A 201 11.61 -9.19 -9.10
N TYR A 202 10.87 -10.02 -8.36
CA TYR A 202 9.41 -10.09 -8.37
C TYR A 202 8.67 -8.81 -7.98
N ARG A 203 9.35 -7.81 -7.40
CA ARG A 203 8.72 -6.50 -7.07
C ARG A 203 8.83 -5.47 -8.19
N PHE A 204 9.57 -5.75 -9.26
CA PHE A 204 9.66 -4.84 -10.41
C PHE A 204 8.50 -5.01 -11.39
N PRO A 205 8.06 -6.23 -11.79
CA PRO A 205 6.88 -6.41 -12.63
C PRO A 205 5.65 -5.75 -12.02
N VAL A 206 5.39 -6.08 -10.75
CA VAL A 206 4.20 -5.69 -9.99
C VAL A 206 4.67 -5.23 -8.61
N THR A 207 4.32 -4.00 -8.23
CA THR A 207 4.80 -3.42 -6.98
C THR A 207 3.99 -3.91 -5.78
N GLN A 208 4.63 -4.04 -4.62
CA GLN A 208 3.92 -4.07 -3.34
C GLN A 208 3.73 -2.62 -2.88
N SER A 209 2.49 -2.11 -2.89
CA SER A 209 2.18 -0.71 -2.59
C SER A 209 0.72 -0.52 -2.19
N THR A 210 0.40 0.66 -1.63
CA THR A 210 -1.01 1.06 -1.49
C THR A 210 -1.49 1.55 -2.84
N LYS A 211 -2.51 0.91 -3.41
CA LYS A 211 -2.96 1.21 -4.77
C LYS A 211 -4.41 0.81 -5.06
N ILE A 212 -4.97 1.36 -6.13
CA ILE A 212 -6.19 0.88 -6.79
C ILE A 212 -5.79 0.25 -8.13
N GLY A 213 -6.37 -0.91 -8.45
CA GLY A 213 -6.10 -1.60 -9.71
C GLY A 213 -6.29 -3.11 -9.61
N PRO A 214 -6.28 -3.81 -10.76
CA PRO A 214 -6.57 -5.24 -10.84
C PRO A 214 -5.43 -6.13 -10.32
N MET A 215 -4.26 -5.55 -10.03
CA MET A 215 -3.02 -6.29 -9.77
C MET A 215 -2.22 -5.70 -8.60
N THR A 216 -1.56 -6.58 -7.85
CA THR A 216 -0.57 -6.22 -6.83
C THR A 216 0.36 -7.41 -6.56
N PHE A 217 1.51 -7.15 -5.93
CA PHE A 217 2.35 -8.22 -5.42
C PHE A 217 1.71 -8.83 -4.17
N PHE A 218 1.43 -10.13 -4.21
CA PHE A 218 0.88 -10.87 -3.07
C PHE A 218 2.01 -11.50 -2.24
N VAL A 219 2.25 -10.95 -1.05
CA VAL A 219 3.34 -11.37 -0.14
C VAL A 219 3.29 -12.86 0.17
N GLN A 220 2.10 -13.44 0.30
CA GLN A 220 1.89 -14.82 0.72
C GLN A 220 1.12 -15.67 -0.31
N GLY A 221 1.23 -15.30 -1.59
CA GLY A 221 0.65 -16.04 -2.71
C GLY A 221 -0.62 -15.44 -3.28
N ASP A 222 -0.82 -15.65 -4.59
CA ASP A 222 -1.95 -15.11 -5.34
C ASP A 222 -3.21 -15.98 -5.17
N ARG A 223 -4.22 -15.43 -4.50
CA ARG A 223 -5.51 -16.11 -4.26
C ARG A 223 -6.44 -16.08 -5.48
N ARG A 224 -6.10 -15.36 -6.55
CA ARG A 224 -6.91 -15.26 -7.78
C ARG A 224 -6.87 -16.53 -8.65
N GLN A 225 -6.07 -17.53 -8.27
CA GLN A 225 -5.93 -18.78 -9.05
C GLN A 225 -7.20 -19.64 -9.12
N LYS A 226 -8.32 -19.24 -8.50
CA LYS A 226 -9.62 -19.94 -8.59
C LYS A 226 -10.48 -19.34 -9.70
N LYS A 227 -11.21 -20.19 -10.43
CA LYS A 227 -12.06 -19.82 -11.59
C LYS A 227 -13.14 -18.77 -11.29
N ASP A 228 -13.55 -18.63 -10.04
CA ASP A 228 -14.51 -17.63 -9.56
C ASP A 228 -13.91 -16.73 -8.46
N ALA A 229 -12.59 -16.50 -8.51
CA ALA A 229 -11.94 -15.63 -7.54
C ALA A 229 -12.49 -14.20 -7.67
N PRO A 230 -12.76 -13.53 -6.54
CA PRO A 230 -13.18 -12.14 -6.57
C PRO A 230 -12.06 -11.27 -7.16
N ARG A 231 -12.43 -10.15 -7.78
CA ARG A 231 -11.48 -9.26 -8.47
C ARG A 231 -10.77 -8.40 -7.44
N LEU A 232 -9.44 -8.29 -7.52
CA LEU A 232 -8.71 -7.32 -6.70
C LEU A 232 -9.19 -5.91 -7.05
N LEU A 233 -9.59 -5.17 -6.03
CA LEU A 233 -10.07 -3.80 -6.13
C LEU A 233 -8.95 -2.82 -5.78
N CYS A 234 -8.39 -2.99 -4.58
CA CYS A 234 -7.30 -2.17 -4.08
C CYS A 234 -6.46 -2.94 -3.06
N ALA A 235 -5.29 -2.40 -2.74
CA ALA A 235 -4.38 -2.91 -1.73
C ALA A 235 -4.00 -1.78 -0.77
N LEU A 236 -3.94 -2.08 0.52
CA LEU A 236 -3.43 -1.19 1.57
C LEU A 236 -2.13 -1.79 2.11
N ASN A 237 -1.01 -1.14 1.84
CA ASN A 237 0.30 -1.64 2.21
C ASN A 237 0.82 -0.97 3.48
N SER A 238 1.64 -1.68 4.25
CA SER A 238 2.32 -1.14 5.42
C SER A 238 3.14 0.11 5.08
N LEU A 239 3.13 1.09 5.98
CA LEU A 239 3.97 2.28 5.98
C LEU A 239 5.13 2.12 6.97
N GLY A 240 6.26 1.61 6.48
CA GLY A 240 7.44 1.24 7.26
C GLY A 240 8.62 2.22 7.19
N LEU A 241 8.43 3.51 7.41
CA LEU A 241 9.44 4.55 7.15
C LEU A 241 10.54 4.69 8.23
N ALA A 242 10.38 4.08 9.41
CA ALA A 242 11.19 4.39 10.59
C ALA A 242 12.39 3.46 10.88
N TYR A 243 12.65 2.46 10.03
CA TYR A 243 13.34 1.27 10.55
C TYR A 243 14.87 1.27 10.57
N ARG A 244 15.59 1.87 9.60
CA ARG A 244 17.04 1.59 9.51
C ARG A 244 17.97 2.76 9.16
N ARG A 245 17.53 3.83 8.51
CA ARG A 245 18.39 5.00 8.18
C ARG A 245 17.54 6.28 8.05
N PRO A 246 18.11 7.49 8.19
CA PRO A 246 17.46 8.70 7.71
C PRO A 246 17.08 8.51 6.25
N GLN A 247 15.79 8.67 5.96
CA GLN A 247 15.26 8.60 4.62
C GLN A 247 14.97 10.03 4.15
N GLU A 248 15.52 10.41 3.00
CA GLU A 248 15.07 11.63 2.33
C GLU A 248 13.76 11.35 1.62
N TRP A 249 12.88 12.35 1.63
CA TRP A 249 11.55 12.33 1.03
C TRP A 249 10.71 11.09 1.43
N PRO A 250 10.50 10.85 2.74
CA PRO A 250 9.55 9.83 3.22
C PRO A 250 8.13 10.02 2.67
N PHE A 251 7.75 11.27 2.38
CA PHE A 251 6.47 11.67 1.81
C PHE A 251 6.71 12.66 0.66
N VAL A 252 5.70 12.87 -0.18
CA VAL A 252 5.81 13.76 -1.37
C VAL A 252 6.10 15.22 -1.00
N ASP A 253 5.72 15.64 0.20
CA ASP A 253 5.79 17.01 0.70
C ASP A 253 6.72 17.17 1.93
N LEU A 254 7.35 16.09 2.39
CA LEU A 254 8.20 16.09 3.57
C LEU A 254 9.59 15.52 3.25
N LYS A 255 10.62 16.37 3.35
CA LYS A 255 12.00 15.96 3.02
C LYS A 255 12.61 15.01 4.05
N GLN A 256 12.29 15.16 5.33
CA GLN A 256 12.81 14.30 6.39
C GLN A 256 11.74 14.16 7.47
N LEU A 257 11.61 12.95 8.02
CA LEU A 257 10.76 12.73 9.19
C LEU A 257 11.29 13.52 10.40
N PRO A 258 10.42 14.04 11.26
CA PRO A 258 10.81 14.55 12.57
C PRO A 258 11.64 13.52 13.37
N GLU A 259 12.54 13.98 14.22
CA GLU A 259 13.41 13.09 15.01
C GLU A 259 12.62 12.12 15.89
N ASP A 260 11.48 12.57 16.41
CA ASP A 260 10.60 11.79 17.26
C ASP A 260 9.73 10.78 16.50
N ALA A 261 9.72 10.81 15.16
CA ALA A 261 9.02 9.83 14.34
C ALA A 261 9.57 8.40 14.51
N ARG A 262 10.79 8.27 15.05
CA ARG A 262 11.41 6.98 15.38
C ARG A 262 11.05 6.45 16.76
N LYS A 263 10.48 7.28 17.63
CA LYS A 263 10.08 6.84 18.97
C LYS A 263 8.90 5.89 18.81
N ARG A 264 9.07 4.64 19.26
CA ARG A 264 7.95 3.70 19.40
C ARG A 264 7.00 4.28 20.44
N ARG A 265 5.85 4.77 20.01
CA ARG A 265 4.82 5.30 20.92
C ARG A 265 3.85 4.21 21.36
N ASP A 266 3.53 3.27 20.46
CA ASP A 266 2.58 2.20 20.72
C ASP A 266 3.22 0.80 20.55
N TYR A 267 2.71 -0.18 21.30
CA TYR A 267 3.23 -1.55 21.36
C TYR A 267 3.09 -2.30 20.02
N SER A 268 2.17 -1.86 19.16
CA SER A 268 1.71 -2.56 17.96
C SER A 268 2.32 -2.08 16.65
N ASN A 269 3.39 -1.29 16.68
CA ASN A 269 4.02 -0.72 15.48
C ASN A 269 3.16 0.27 14.68
N TRP A 270 2.05 0.74 15.25
CA TRP A 270 1.24 1.85 14.77
C TRP A 270 1.72 3.18 15.36
N GLY A 271 1.39 4.29 14.72
CA GLY A 271 1.76 5.63 15.17
C GLY A 271 1.52 6.70 14.13
N GLN A 272 1.83 7.96 14.48
CA GLN A 272 1.60 9.12 13.60
C GLN A 272 2.24 9.01 12.20
N TRP A 273 3.36 8.29 12.10
CA TRP A 273 4.15 8.17 10.88
C TRP A 273 4.28 6.72 10.39
N ARG A 274 3.46 5.83 10.95
CA ARG A 274 3.68 4.39 10.83
C ARG A 274 2.39 3.59 10.89
N MET A 275 2.27 2.65 9.97
CA MET A 275 1.21 1.65 9.93
C MET A 275 1.87 0.34 9.51
N MET A 276 1.85 -0.67 10.35
CA MET A 276 2.56 -1.93 10.06
C MET A 276 1.64 -3.10 10.26
N PHE A 277 1.42 -3.85 9.20
CA PHE A 277 0.70 -5.11 9.25
C PHE A 277 1.61 -6.30 9.57
N ALA A 278 2.66 -6.08 10.40
CA ALA A 278 3.67 -7.08 10.74
C ALA A 278 4.12 -7.92 9.52
N ASP A 279 4.09 -9.25 9.62
CA ASP A 279 4.48 -10.20 8.57
C ASP A 279 3.42 -10.33 7.45
N VAL A 280 2.20 -9.83 7.65
CA VAL A 280 1.18 -9.71 6.59
C VAL A 280 1.66 -8.74 5.53
N GLY A 281 2.22 -7.60 5.97
CA GLY A 281 2.82 -6.58 5.10
C GLY A 281 1.82 -5.76 4.28
N CYS A 282 0.76 -6.37 3.76
CA CYS A 282 -0.24 -5.74 2.90
C CYS A 282 -1.62 -6.40 3.08
N MET A 283 -2.65 -5.56 3.14
CA MET A 283 -4.06 -5.95 3.09
C MET A 283 -4.56 -5.82 1.65
N TYR A 284 -5.43 -6.74 1.23
CA TYR A 284 -5.99 -6.81 -0.12
C TYR A 284 -7.52 -6.76 -0.03
N PHE A 285 -8.16 -5.96 -0.87
CA PHE A 285 -9.61 -5.85 -0.90
C PHE A 285 -10.12 -6.37 -2.23
N PHE A 286 -11.05 -7.31 -2.18
CA PHE A 286 -11.57 -8.01 -3.33
C PHE A 286 -13.06 -7.76 -3.49
N LEU A 287 -13.49 -7.45 -4.72
CA LEU A 287 -14.88 -7.25 -5.08
C LEU A 287 -15.46 -8.54 -5.66
N SER A 288 -16.56 -9.02 -5.08
CA SER A 288 -17.35 -10.12 -5.62
C SER A 288 -18.19 -9.66 -6.83
N ARG A 289 -18.83 -10.62 -7.52
CA ARG A 289 -19.73 -10.28 -8.64
C ARG A 289 -20.95 -9.48 -8.17
N ASP A 290 -21.39 -9.72 -6.93
CA ASP A 290 -22.57 -9.08 -6.33
C ASP A 290 -22.25 -7.71 -5.71
N GLY A 291 -21.01 -7.24 -5.83
CA GLY A 291 -20.57 -5.94 -5.31
C GLY A 291 -20.10 -5.97 -3.85
N GLU A 292 -20.10 -7.14 -3.21
CA GLU A 292 -19.56 -7.28 -1.84
C GLU A 292 -18.04 -7.16 -1.85
N VAL A 293 -17.49 -6.41 -0.89
CA VAL A 293 -16.04 -6.30 -0.70
C VAL A 293 -15.62 -7.18 0.46
N THR A 294 -14.59 -7.99 0.23
CA THR A 294 -13.93 -8.79 1.27
C THR A 294 -12.49 -8.33 1.43
N ALA A 295 -11.99 -8.38 2.66
CA ALA A 295 -10.59 -8.10 2.96
C ALA A 295 -9.82 -9.41 3.15
N TYR A 296 -8.55 -9.39 2.77
CA TYR A 296 -7.63 -10.50 2.96
C TYR A 296 -6.26 -9.97 3.40
N GLY A 297 -5.63 -10.73 4.28
CA GLY A 297 -4.38 -10.43 4.95
C GLY A 297 -3.98 -11.72 5.62
N ASP A 298 -2.96 -12.37 5.09
CA ASP A 298 -2.49 -13.65 5.58
C ASP A 298 -1.20 -13.45 6.36
N SER A 299 -1.01 -14.23 7.40
CA SER A 299 0.19 -14.27 8.23
C SER A 299 0.63 -15.72 8.32
N HIS A 300 1.89 -16.01 7.98
CA HIS A 300 2.50 -17.32 8.20
C HIS A 300 2.52 -17.73 9.67
#